data_AF-A0A6A3CE25-F1
#
_entry.id   AF-A0A6A3CE25-F1
#
_cell.length_a   1.000
_cell.length_b   1.000
_cell.length_c   1.000
_cell.angle_alpha   90.00
_cell.angle_beta   90.00
_cell.angle_gamma   90.00
#
_symmetry.space_group_name_H-M   'P 1'
#
loop_
_entity.id
_entity.type
_entity.pdbx_description
1 polymer ?
#
loop_
_entity_poly.entity_id
_entity_poly.type
_entity_poly.pdbx_seq_one_letter_code
_entity_poly.pdbx_strand_id
1 'polypeptide(L)'
;MIKDLRPCVNYLVKGSGKPPSTCCARASALASAATSSADKKAACACIKSAAKNMKPKNDLAQALPSNCGISLPIAISPNVDCSKYGWLRTGSDVVGHMK
;
A
#
# COMPACT_ATOMS: atom_id res chain seq x y z
N MET A 1 -12.28 -3.86 -6.11
CA MET A 1 -11.17 -3.19 -5.42
C MET A 1 -10.10 -4.10 -4.78
N ILE A 2 -10.21 -5.45 -4.78
CA ILE A 2 -9.06 -6.34 -4.45
C ILE A 2 -8.33 -6.87 -5.71
N LYS A 3 -8.92 -6.65 -6.89
CA LYS A 3 -8.44 -7.18 -8.16
C LYS A 3 -7.06 -6.63 -8.59
N ASP A 4 -6.70 -5.43 -8.11
CA ASP A 4 -5.47 -4.73 -8.50
C ASP A 4 -4.21 -5.19 -7.75
N LEU A 5 -4.37 -5.75 -6.54
CA LEU A 5 -3.25 -6.33 -5.76
C LEU A 5 -3.08 -7.83 -5.99
N ARG A 6 -4.02 -8.51 -6.67
CA ARG A 6 -3.90 -9.92 -7.07
C ARG A 6 -2.54 -10.29 -7.67
N PRO A 7 -1.93 -9.51 -8.60
CA PRO A 7 -0.62 -9.87 -9.14
C PRO A 7 0.52 -9.83 -8.10
N CYS A 8 0.33 -9.13 -6.98
CA CYS A 8 1.30 -9.09 -5.88
C CYS A 8 1.06 -10.17 -4.82
N VAL A 9 -0.15 -10.75 -4.71
CA VAL A 9 -0.50 -11.67 -3.61
C VAL A 9 0.44 -12.87 -3.54
N ASN A 10 0.70 -13.52 -4.67
CA ASN A 10 1.56 -14.70 -4.70
C ASN A 10 2.99 -14.37 -4.26
N TYR A 11 3.53 -13.24 -4.73
CA TYR A 11 4.84 -12.77 -4.31
C TYR A 11 4.86 -12.48 -2.81
N LEU A 12 3.90 -11.69 -2.32
CA LEU A 12 3.86 -11.25 -0.92
C LEU A 12 3.67 -12.39 0.09
N VAL A 13 3.07 -13.52 -0.30
CA VAL A 13 2.82 -14.66 0.60
C VAL A 13 3.91 -15.72 0.51
N LYS A 14 4.38 -16.05 -0.69
CA LYS A 14 5.29 -17.19 -0.92
C LYS A 14 6.40 -16.94 -1.94
N GLY A 15 6.52 -15.71 -2.45
CA GLY A 15 7.54 -15.34 -3.41
C GLY A 15 8.93 -15.23 -2.80
N SER A 16 9.87 -14.88 -3.66
CA SER A 16 11.27 -14.61 -3.35
C SER A 16 11.87 -13.77 -4.47
N GLY A 17 13.00 -13.10 -4.20
CA GLY A 17 13.71 -12.33 -5.21
C GLY A 17 12.89 -11.17 -5.78
N LYS A 18 12.91 -11.02 -7.11
CA LYS A 18 12.29 -9.87 -7.79
C LYS A 18 10.79 -10.11 -8.02
N PRO A 19 9.90 -9.17 -7.63
CA PRO A 19 8.47 -9.28 -7.87
C PRO A 19 8.12 -9.27 -9.36
N PRO A 20 6.93 -9.79 -9.74
CA PRO A 20 6.44 -9.71 -11.11
C PRO A 20 6.33 -8.24 -11.56
N SER A 21 6.63 -7.96 -12.82
CA SER A 21 6.51 -6.61 -13.41
C SER A 21 5.12 -6.00 -13.20
N THR A 22 4.07 -6.81 -13.36
CA THR A 22 2.69 -6.41 -13.11
C THR A 22 2.45 -6.03 -11.65
N CYS A 23 3.12 -6.67 -10.69
CA CYS A 23 3.03 -6.28 -9.29
C CYS A 23 3.68 -4.91 -9.07
N CYS A 24 4.88 -4.70 -9.60
CA CYS A 24 5.57 -3.42 -9.50
C CYS A 24 4.81 -2.28 -10.19
N ALA A 25 4.20 -2.52 -11.34
CA ALA A 25 3.37 -1.53 -12.02
C ALA A 25 2.18 -1.08 -11.16
N ARG A 26 1.53 -2.02 -10.46
CA ARG A 26 0.41 -1.72 -9.55
C ARG A 26 0.88 -0.98 -8.29
N ALA A 27 2.02 -1.38 -7.74
CA ALA A 27 2.61 -0.70 -6.58
C ALA A 27 3.06 0.73 -6.94
N SER A 28 3.61 0.93 -8.15
CA SER A 28 3.95 2.26 -8.67
C SER A 28 2.71 3.12 -8.86
N ALA A 29 1.64 2.58 -9.45
CA ALA A 29 0.39 3.32 -9.63
C ALA A 29 -0.20 3.76 -8.28
N LEU A 30 -0.11 2.90 -7.25
CA LEU A 30 -0.51 3.25 -5.90
C LEU A 30 0.35 4.38 -5.31
N ALA A 31 1.67 4.34 -5.51
CA ALA A 31 2.57 5.41 -5.08
C ALA A 31 2.25 6.74 -5.78
N SER A 32 1.95 6.71 -7.08
CA SER A 32 1.55 7.89 -7.86
C SER A 32 0.16 8.42 -7.47
N ALA A 33 -0.75 7.57 -6.98
CA ALA A 33 -2.06 7.99 -6.49
C ALA A 33 -2.02 8.51 -5.05
N ALA A 34 -1.10 8.00 -4.23
CA ALA A 34 -0.96 8.36 -2.82
C ALA A 34 -0.09 9.60 -2.60
N THR A 35 -0.39 10.70 -3.30
CA THR A 35 0.34 11.97 -3.19
C THR A 35 -0.09 12.76 -1.95
N SER A 36 -1.40 12.86 -1.72
CA SER A 36 -1.98 13.60 -0.60
C SER A 36 -2.08 12.76 0.68
N SER A 37 -2.16 13.43 1.83
CA SER A 37 -2.38 12.78 3.13
C SER A 37 -3.69 11.97 3.17
N ALA A 38 -4.75 12.50 2.56
CA ALA A 38 -6.04 11.82 2.42
C ALA A 38 -5.91 10.52 1.59
N ASP A 39 -5.26 10.60 0.42
CA ASP A 39 -5.03 9.44 -0.44
C ASP A 39 -4.16 8.39 0.25
N LYS A 40 -3.11 8.82 0.97
CA LYS A 40 -2.26 7.93 1.77
C LYS A 40 -3.05 7.20 2.84
N LYS A 41 -3.98 7.88 3.52
CA LYS A 41 -4.85 7.28 4.53
C LYS A 41 -5.82 6.26 3.91
N ALA A 42 -6.46 6.61 2.79
CA ALA A 42 -7.38 5.73 2.07
C ALA A 42 -6.66 4.48 1.54
N ALA A 43 -5.52 4.68 0.87
CA ALA A 43 -4.65 3.60 0.40
C ALA A 43 -4.16 2.72 1.55
N CYS A 44 -3.76 3.32 2.68
CA CYS A 44 -3.38 2.57 3.87
C CYS A 44 -4.51 1.69 4.41
N ALA A 45 -5.73 2.21 4.50
CA ALA A 45 -6.89 1.44 4.97
C ALA A 45 -7.21 0.27 4.04
N CYS A 46 -7.08 0.48 2.72
CA CYS A 46 -7.22 -0.55 1.71
C CYS A 46 -6.15 -1.64 1.86
N ILE A 47 -4.87 -1.24 1.94
CA ILE A 47 -3.74 -2.15 2.12
C ILE A 47 -3.87 -2.94 3.42
N LYS A 48 -4.24 -2.28 4.53
CA LYS A 48 -4.43 -2.94 5.83
C LYS A 48 -5.47 -4.05 5.75
N SER A 49 -6.60 -3.77 5.12
CA SER A 49 -7.68 -4.74 4.92
C SER A 49 -7.25 -5.89 4.01
N ALA A 50 -6.56 -5.61 2.92
CA ALA A 50 -6.01 -6.63 2.03
C ALA A 50 -4.96 -7.51 2.74
N ALA A 51 -4.04 -6.89 3.47
CA ALA A 51 -2.96 -7.53 4.21
C ALA A 51 -3.48 -8.46 5.31
N LYS A 52 -4.58 -8.10 6.00
CA LYS A 52 -5.23 -8.99 6.98
C LYS A 52 -5.72 -10.29 6.36
N ASN A 53 -6.28 -10.22 5.15
CA ASN A 53 -6.81 -11.39 4.46
C ASN A 53 -5.71 -12.26 3.85
N MET A 54 -4.72 -11.63 3.20
CA MET A 54 -3.66 -12.37 2.50
C MET A 54 -2.51 -12.83 3.40
N LYS A 55 -2.31 -12.19 4.56
CA LYS A 55 -1.20 -12.43 5.50
C LYS A 55 0.17 -12.40 4.80
N PRO A 56 0.61 -11.22 4.30
CA PRO A 56 1.88 -11.11 3.60
C PRO A 56 3.05 -11.40 4.55
N LYS A 57 4.14 -11.96 4.02
CA LYS A 57 5.42 -12.05 4.72
C LYS A 57 6.00 -10.65 4.88
N ASN A 58 6.40 -10.33 6.10
CA ASN A 58 6.92 -9.00 6.43
C ASN A 58 8.17 -8.66 5.59
N ASP A 59 9.10 -9.60 5.42
CA ASP A 59 10.32 -9.40 4.62
C ASP A 59 10.02 -9.07 3.15
N LEU A 60 9.07 -9.79 2.54
CA LEU A 60 8.70 -9.57 1.13
C LEU A 60 7.95 -8.26 0.94
N ALA A 61 7.11 -7.89 1.91
CA ALA A 61 6.39 -6.63 1.91
C ALA A 61 7.33 -5.42 2.06
N GLN A 62 8.35 -5.52 2.93
CA GLN A 62 9.36 -4.49 3.11
C GLN A 62 10.34 -4.41 1.94
N ALA A 63 10.67 -5.54 1.30
CA ALA A 63 11.56 -5.58 0.15
C ALA A 63 10.88 -5.13 -1.16
N LEU A 64 9.55 -5.10 -1.21
CA LEU A 64 8.80 -4.80 -2.44
C LEU A 64 9.15 -3.42 -3.06
N PRO A 65 9.18 -2.30 -2.32
CA PRO A 65 9.54 -1.00 -2.89
C PRO A 65 10.93 -1.01 -3.51
N SER A 66 11.93 -1.53 -2.78
CA SER A 66 13.32 -1.62 -3.25
C SER A 66 13.46 -2.55 -4.46
N ASN A 67 12.83 -3.72 -4.45
CA ASN A 67 12.89 -4.67 -5.56
C ASN A 67 12.14 -4.20 -6.80
N CYS A 68 11.16 -3.31 -6.63
CA CYS A 68 10.45 -2.63 -7.72
C CYS A 68 11.12 -1.33 -8.16
N GLY A 69 12.11 -0.81 -7.43
CA GLY A 69 12.73 0.49 -7.71
C GLY A 69 11.77 1.66 -7.51
N ILE A 70 10.81 1.55 -6.59
CA ILE A 70 9.80 2.59 -6.31
C ILE A 70 9.92 3.10 -4.88
N SER A 71 9.50 4.34 -4.65
CA SER A 71 9.28 4.88 -3.31
C SER A 71 7.79 4.78 -2.96
N LEU A 72 7.44 3.87 -2.05
CA LEU A 72 6.07 3.71 -1.60
C LEU A 72 5.88 4.44 -0.25
N PRO A 73 5.05 5.49 -0.17
CA PRO A 73 4.90 6.29 1.04
C PRO A 73 4.07 5.60 2.14
N ILE A 74 3.66 4.35 1.93
CA ILE A 74 2.78 3.59 2.83
C ILE A 74 3.34 2.19 3.03
N ALA A 75 3.39 1.73 4.28
CA ALA A 75 3.83 0.38 4.60
C ALA A 75 2.78 -0.69 4.24
N ILE A 76 3.23 -1.79 3.63
CA ILE A 76 2.39 -2.97 3.35
C ILE A 76 2.42 -3.89 4.56
N SER A 77 1.48 -3.72 5.49
CA SER A 77 1.39 -4.55 6.69
C SER A 77 -0.05 -4.65 7.19
N PRO A 78 -0.49 -5.81 7.73
CA PRO A 78 -1.79 -5.92 8.39
C PRO A 78 -1.90 -5.05 9.65
N ASN A 79 -0.75 -4.66 10.22
CA ASN A 79 -0.64 -3.91 11.47
C ASN A 79 -0.24 -2.45 11.24
N VAL A 80 -0.26 -1.99 9.98
CA VAL A 80 0.05 -0.59 9.67
C VAL A 80 -0.91 0.36 10.42
N ASP A 81 -0.33 1.41 10.99
CA ASP A 81 -1.09 2.51 11.59
C ASP A 81 -1.41 3.54 10.51
N CYS A 82 -2.68 3.59 10.10
CA CYS A 82 -3.14 4.51 9.07
C CYS A 82 -3.42 5.93 9.58
N SER A 83 -3.49 6.12 10.91
CA SER A 83 -3.74 7.43 11.52
C SER A 83 -2.54 8.35 11.33
N LYS A 84 -1.33 7.79 11.21
CA LYS A 84 -0.08 8.52 10.89
C LYS A 84 -0.12 9.28 9.57
N TYR A 85 -0.92 8.82 8.60
CA TYR A 85 -1.09 9.51 7.31
C TYR A 85 -2.22 10.54 7.32
N GLY A 86 -3.04 10.55 8.37
CA GLY A 86 -4.28 11.32 8.46
C GLY A 86 -4.20 12.62 9.24
N TRP A 87 -3.00 13.08 9.61
CA TRP A 87 -2.82 14.32 10.36
C TRP A 87 -1.71 15.17 9.77
N LEU A 88 -2.07 15.98 8.78
CA LEU A 88 -1.41 17.26 8.56
C LEU A 88 -2.51 18.33 8.57
N ARG A 89 -2.51 19.14 9.62
CA ARG A 89 -3.28 20.38 9.70
C ARG A 89 -2.64 21.36 8.72
N THR A 90 -2.97 21.26 7.45
CA THR A 90 -2.74 22.32 6.47
C THR A 90 -4.05 22.48 5.72
N GLY A 91 -4.69 23.63 5.94
CA GLY A 91 -6.03 23.92 5.43
C GLY A 91 -6.12 23.72 3.92
N SER A 92 -7.05 22.86 3.51
CA SER A 92 -8.04 23.13 2.45
C SER A 92 -8.89 21.90 2.08
N ASP A 93 -8.49 20.67 2.44
CA ASP A 93 -9.22 19.49 1.97
C ASP A 93 -9.66 18.58 3.12
N VAL A 94 -10.79 18.96 3.73
CA VAL A 94 -11.61 18.04 4.54
C VAL A 94 -12.26 17.00 3.63
N VAL A 95 -11.51 16.00 3.15
CA VAL A 95 -12.16 14.82 2.55
C VAL A 95 -12.74 14.00 3.71
N GLY A 96 -14.05 14.11 3.82
CA GLY A 96 -14.84 13.70 4.97
C GLY A 96 -14.64 12.25 5.39
N HIS A 97 -14.92 12.04 6.67
CA HIS A 97 -15.60 10.83 7.11
C HIS A 97 -16.74 10.54 6.12
N MET A 98 -16.58 9.56 5.23
CA MET A 98 -17.75 8.95 4.63
C MET A 98 -18.17 7.86 5.61
N LYS A 99 -19.33 8.13 6.21
CA LYS A 99 -20.09 7.37 7.19
C LYS A 99 -20.07 5.85 6.96
#